data_AF-A0A7V5LKP1-F1
#
_entry.id   AF-A0A7V5LKP1-F1
#
_cell.length_a   1.000
_cell.length_b   1.000
_cell.length_c   1.000
_cell.angle_alpha   90.00
_cell.angle_beta   90.00
_cell.angle_gamma   90.00
#
_symmetry.space_group_name_H-M   'P 1'
#
loop_
_entity.id
_entity.type
_entity.pdbx_description
1 polymer ?
#
loop_
_entity_poly.entity_id
_entity_poly.type
_entity_poly.pdbx_seq_one_letter_code
_entity_poly.pdbx_strand_id
1 'polypeptide(L)'
;MKMKVAIVTNDGEYVSQHFGRSRYYKIYTIENNEIQNVEMRERGTGHFAPGAQNHTHHATDHVDPQGRHGYGPEAQSRHAMMAREIGDCDVLIAGGMGSGAYESFKA
;
A
#
# COMPACT_ATOMS: atom_id res chain seq x y z
N MET A 1 2.45 19.73 16.36
CA MET A 1 1.62 18.61 15.85
C MET A 1 2.53 17.73 15.02
N LYS A 2 2.52 16.43 15.28
CA LYS A 2 3.37 15.45 14.60
C LYS A 2 2.52 14.67 13.61
N MET A 3 2.98 14.56 12.37
CA MET A 3 2.29 13.85 11.30
C MET A 3 3.27 12.88 10.63
N LYS A 4 2.79 11.69 10.24
CA LYS A 4 3.53 10.75 9.41
C LYS A 4 2.87 10.59 8.04
N VAL A 5 3.67 10.77 6.99
CA VAL A 5 3.23 10.66 5.59
C VAL A 5 3.95 9.49 4.91
N ALA A 6 3.20 8.48 4.50
CA ALA A 6 3.71 7.36 3.71
C ALA A 6 3.61 7.67 2.22
N ILE A 7 4.75 7.67 1.52
CA ILE A 7 4.84 7.81 0.07
C ILE A 7 5.16 6.47 -0.56
N VAL A 8 4.36 6.08 -1.55
CA VAL A 8 4.53 4.81 -2.25
C VAL A 8 5.57 4.98 -3.35
N THR A 9 6.60 4.13 -3.38
CA THR A 9 7.73 4.26 -4.31
C THR A 9 8.38 2.90 -4.63
N ASN A 10 9.16 2.86 -5.69
CA ASN A 10 9.99 1.71 -6.08
C ASN A 10 11.49 1.97 -5.93
N ASP A 11 11.90 3.23 -5.92
CA ASP A 11 13.30 3.67 -5.95
C ASP A 11 13.65 4.65 -4.81
N GLY A 12 12.65 5.17 -4.10
CA GLY A 12 12.84 6.19 -3.08
C GLY A 12 12.91 7.62 -3.61
N GLU A 13 12.79 7.82 -4.93
CA GLU A 13 12.88 9.11 -5.60
C GLU A 13 11.52 9.53 -6.19
N TYR A 14 10.84 8.62 -6.87
CA TYR A 14 9.57 8.89 -7.56
C TYR A 14 8.38 8.22 -6.88
N VAL A 15 7.23 8.90 -6.94
CA VAL A 15 5.95 8.30 -6.54
C VAL A 15 5.56 7.22 -7.55
N SER A 16 5.28 6.02 -7.05
CA SER A 16 4.86 4.91 -7.89
C SER A 16 3.41 5.06 -8.34
N GLN A 17 3.15 4.81 -9.63
CA GLN A 17 1.79 4.84 -10.21
C GLN A 17 0.90 3.69 -9.72
N HIS A 18 1.48 2.57 -9.28
CA HIS A 18 0.74 1.34 -9.04
C HIS A 18 0.86 0.88 -7.58
N PHE A 19 0.02 1.43 -6.69
CA PHE A 19 0.05 1.12 -5.25
C PHE A 19 0.23 -0.37 -4.92
N GLY A 20 -0.59 -1.25 -5.50
CA GLY A 20 -0.55 -2.69 -5.19
C GLY A 20 0.71 -3.43 -5.67
N ARG A 21 1.52 -2.81 -6.54
CA ARG A 21 2.73 -3.40 -7.13
C ARG A 21 4.02 -2.71 -6.67
N SER A 22 3.92 -1.65 -5.89
CA SER A 22 5.08 -0.91 -5.42
C SER A 22 5.82 -1.67 -4.32
N ARG A 23 7.13 -1.47 -4.23
CA ARG A 23 7.99 -2.22 -3.31
C ARG A 23 8.17 -1.56 -1.94
N TYR A 24 8.11 -0.24 -1.87
CA TYR A 24 8.46 0.49 -0.66
C TYR A 24 7.42 1.54 -0.25
N TYR A 25 7.37 1.81 1.05
CA TYR A 25 6.86 3.04 1.62
C TYR A 25 8.05 3.88 2.10
N LYS A 26 8.16 5.10 1.58
CA LYS A 26 9.06 6.12 2.11
C LYS A 26 8.27 7.01 3.05
N ILE A 27 8.58 6.95 4.34
CA ILE A 27 7.79 7.60 5.38
C ILE A 27 8.52 8.83 5.87
N TYR A 28 7.79 9.93 5.91
CA TYR A 28 8.25 11.22 6.40
C TYR A 28 7.55 11.53 7.71
N THR A 29 8.32 11.76 8.77
CA THR A 29 7.80 12.32 10.02
C THR A 29 7.96 13.83 9.96
N ILE A 30 6.85 14.54 10.02
CA ILE A 30 6.77 16.00 9.96
C ILE A 30 6.35 16.51 11.34
N GLU A 31 7.11 17.46 11.88
CA GLU A 31 6.77 18.16 13.12
C GLU A 31 7.17 19.63 12.98
N ASN A 32 6.28 20.53 13.39
CA ASN A 32 6.48 21.97 13.29
C ASN A 32 6.82 22.46 11.86
N ASN A 33 6.17 21.86 10.85
CA ASN A 33 6.39 22.12 9.41
C ASN A 33 7.78 21.74 8.89
N GLU A 34 8.53 20.94 9.63
CA GLU A 34 9.85 20.44 9.23
C GLU A 34 9.86 18.91 9.19
N ILE A 35 10.67 18.36 8.28
CA ILE A 35 10.90 16.92 8.20
C ILE A 35 11.90 16.55 9.30
N GLN A 36 11.44 15.85 10.33
CA GLN A 36 12.26 15.40 11.45
C GLN A 36 12.89 14.02 11.22
N ASN A 37 12.25 13.18 10.40
CA ASN A 37 12.76 11.85 10.09
C ASN A 37 12.28 11.36 8.72
N VAL A 38 13.13 10.55 8.08
CA VAL A 38 12.80 9.82 6.85
C VAL A 38 13.22 8.36 7.03
N GLU A 39 12.29 7.44 6.80
CA GLU A 39 12.54 6.01 6.82
C GLU A 39 12.01 5.34 5.54
N MET A 40 12.62 4.21 5.18
CA MET A 40 12.20 3.40 4.03
C MET A 40 11.76 2.04 4.55
N ARG A 41 10.49 1.68 4.34
CA ARG A 41 9.95 0.37 4.70
C ARG A 41 9.74 -0.44 3.43
N GLU A 42 10.36 -1.61 3.38
CA GLU A 42 10.03 -2.61 2.36
C GLU A 42 8.69 -3.25 2.72
N ARG A 43 7.84 -3.41 1.71
CA ARG A 43 6.51 -4.00 1.88
C ARG A 43 6.65 -5.50 2.06
N GLY A 44 6.10 -6.00 3.15
CA GLY A 44 6.00 -7.44 3.44
C GLY A 44 4.75 -8.07 2.84
N THR A 45 3.96 -7.31 2.08
CA THR A 45 2.69 -7.72 1.47
C THR A 45 2.73 -7.58 -0.06
N GLY A 46 1.81 -8.28 -0.74
CA GLY A 46 1.78 -8.32 -2.20
C GLY A 46 2.85 -9.24 -2.79
N HIS A 47 3.43 -8.88 -3.94
CA HIS A 47 4.44 -9.69 -4.64
C HIS A 47 5.76 -9.85 -3.87
N PHE A 48 5.96 -9.12 -2.77
CA PHE A 48 7.24 -9.02 -2.07
C PHE A 48 7.24 -9.70 -0.68
N ALA A 49 6.16 -10.41 -0.31
CA ALA A 49 6.08 -11.12 0.96
C ALA A 49 7.08 -12.29 1.06
N PRO A 50 7.93 -12.38 2.10
CA PRO A 50 8.79 -13.53 2.35
C PRO A 50 7.94 -14.79 2.58
N GLY A 51 8.19 -15.85 1.81
CA GLY A 51 7.35 -17.07 1.85
C GLY A 51 6.22 -17.11 0.82
N ALA A 52 6.12 -16.12 -0.08
CA ALA A 52 5.26 -16.16 -1.26
C ALA A 52 5.70 -17.21 -2.33
N GLN A 53 6.39 -18.26 -1.92
CA GLN A 53 6.79 -19.44 -2.72
C GLN A 53 5.60 -20.33 -3.11
N ASN A 54 4.37 -19.79 -3.16
CA ASN A 54 3.15 -20.43 -3.68
C ASN A 54 2.00 -19.43 -4.00
N HIS A 55 2.28 -18.11 -4.07
CA HIS A 55 1.33 -17.13 -4.62
C HIS A 55 1.90 -16.43 -5.85
N THR A 56 2.78 -17.14 -6.56
CA THR A 56 3.21 -16.79 -7.90
C THR A 56 2.12 -17.22 -8.88
N HIS A 57 1.59 -16.20 -9.57
CA HIS A 57 0.74 -16.29 -10.75
C HIS A 57 -0.74 -16.54 -10.46
N HIS A 58 -1.56 -15.71 -11.09
CA HIS A 58 -2.99 -15.55 -10.88
C HIS A 58 -3.28 -14.74 -9.58
N ALA A 59 -3.44 -13.42 -9.59
CA ALA A 59 -4.55 -12.76 -10.27
C ALA A 59 -5.40 -13.76 -11.07
N THR A 60 -5.94 -14.77 -10.41
CA THR A 60 -7.26 -15.23 -10.82
C THR A 60 -8.03 -13.94 -10.73
N ASP A 61 -8.64 -13.58 -11.84
CA ASP A 61 -9.66 -12.58 -11.92
C ASP A 61 -10.74 -12.98 -10.90
N HIS A 62 -10.47 -12.78 -9.61
CA HIS A 62 -11.43 -12.76 -8.53
C HIS A 62 -12.13 -11.43 -8.72
N VAL A 63 -12.92 -11.46 -9.79
CA VAL A 63 -14.10 -10.67 -9.89
C VAL A 63 -14.98 -11.09 -8.75
N ASP A 64 -15.48 -10.11 -8.02
CA ASP A 64 -16.64 -10.37 -7.18
C ASP A 64 -17.80 -10.87 -8.07
N PRO A 65 -18.93 -11.30 -7.47
CA PRO A 65 -20.09 -11.72 -8.25
C PRO A 65 -20.64 -10.65 -9.23
N GLN A 66 -20.14 -9.41 -9.20
CA GLN A 66 -20.46 -8.32 -10.13
C GLN A 66 -19.38 -8.07 -11.20
N GLY A 67 -18.35 -8.91 -11.32
CA GLY A 67 -17.33 -8.71 -12.35
C GLY A 67 -16.18 -7.77 -11.93
N ARG A 68 -16.11 -7.33 -10.66
CA ARG A 68 -15.17 -6.29 -10.23
C ARG A 68 -13.91 -6.86 -9.59
N HIS A 69 -12.74 -6.42 -10.06
CA HIS A 69 -11.46 -6.79 -9.45
C HIS A 69 -11.16 -5.98 -8.19
N GLY A 70 -10.50 -6.61 -7.23
CA GLY A 70 -10.11 -5.97 -5.97
C GLY A 70 -11.27 -5.84 -4.98
N TYR A 71 -12.37 -6.56 -5.18
CA TYR A 71 -13.47 -6.64 -4.23
C TYR A 71 -13.58 -8.04 -3.64
N GLY A 72 -14.35 -8.17 -2.56
CA GLY A 72 -14.56 -9.43 -1.85
C GLY A 72 -13.58 -9.67 -0.69
N PRO A 73 -13.82 -10.72 0.12
CA PRO A 73 -13.14 -10.93 1.40
C PRO A 73 -11.61 -11.06 1.29
N GLU A 74 -11.12 -11.76 0.27
CA GLU A 74 -9.67 -11.95 0.07
C GLU A 74 -8.96 -10.67 -0.37
N ALA A 75 -9.58 -9.88 -1.25
CA ALA A 75 -9.07 -8.57 -1.61
C ALA A 75 -9.04 -7.65 -0.39
N GLN A 76 -10.11 -7.63 0.40
CA GLN A 76 -10.19 -6.85 1.64
C GLN A 76 -9.11 -7.25 2.64
N SER A 77 -8.86 -8.55 2.83
CA SER A 77 -7.80 -9.04 3.70
C SER A 77 -6.42 -8.54 3.23
N ARG A 78 -6.14 -8.61 1.92
CA ARG A 78 -4.89 -8.08 1.36
C ARG A 78 -4.76 -6.57 1.57
N HIS A 79 -5.81 -5.79 1.33
CA HIS A 79 -5.79 -4.35 1.55
C HIS A 79 -5.58 -4.00 3.03
N ALA A 80 -6.24 -4.72 3.94
CA ALA A 80 -6.04 -4.55 5.38
C ALA A 80 -4.61 -4.86 5.81
N MET A 81 -3.97 -5.89 5.24
CA MET A 81 -2.56 -6.17 5.50
C MET A 81 -1.66 -5.03 5.02
N MET A 82 -1.89 -4.48 3.82
CA MET A 82 -1.14 -3.31 3.33
C MET A 82 -1.35 -2.08 4.24
N ALA A 83 -2.57 -1.84 4.71
CA ALA A 83 -2.87 -0.72 5.60
C ALA A 83 -2.15 -0.85 6.95
N ARG A 84 -2.02 -2.07 7.48
CA ARG A 84 -1.31 -2.33 8.74
C ARG A 84 0.17 -1.98 8.68
N GLU A 85 0.84 -2.13 7.52
CA GLU A 85 2.26 -1.78 7.36
C GLU A 85 2.55 -0.28 7.57
N ILE A 86 1.53 0.54 7.40
CA ILE A 86 1.57 2.00 7.55
C ILE A 86 0.48 2.49 8.52
N GLY A 87 0.04 1.65 9.45
CA GLY A 87 -1.01 1.99 10.41
C GLY A 87 -0.62 3.08 11.41
N ASP A 88 0.65 3.45 11.46
CA ASP A 88 1.18 4.58 12.22
C ASP A 88 1.28 5.87 11.39
N CYS A 89 0.85 5.87 10.13
CA CYS A 89 0.87 7.02 9.24
C CYS A 89 -0.51 7.67 9.13
N ASP A 90 -0.54 9.00 9.09
CA ASP A 90 -1.77 9.79 8.97
C ASP A 90 -2.19 9.99 7.51
N VAL A 91 -1.22 9.95 6.59
CA VAL A 91 -1.43 10.23 5.16
C VAL A 91 -0.72 9.18 4.32
N LEU A 92 -1.40 8.73 3.27
CA LEU A 92 -0.84 7.89 2.21
C LEU A 92 -0.86 8.65 0.87
N ILE A 93 0.28 8.70 0.18
CA ILE A 93 0.43 9.28 -1.16
C ILE A 93 0.82 8.18 -2.15
N ALA A 94 0.00 7.99 -3.19
CA ALA A 94 0.25 7.07 -4.29
C ALA A 94 -0.14 7.72 -5.63
N GLY A 95 0.56 7.36 -6.72
CA GLY A 95 0.24 7.88 -8.07
C GLY A 95 -1.00 7.22 -8.68
N GLY A 96 -1.44 6.09 -8.13
CA GLY A 96 -2.65 5.39 -8.53
C GLY A 96 -2.94 4.19 -7.64
N MET A 97 -4.23 3.90 -7.47
CA MET A 97 -4.73 2.84 -6.61
C MET A 97 -5.96 2.19 -7.25
N GLY A 98 -6.07 0.85 -7.18
CA GLY A 98 -7.27 0.16 -7.64
C GLY A 98 -8.49 0.54 -6.78
N SER A 99 -9.68 0.58 -7.37
CA SER A 99 -10.88 1.09 -6.68
C SER A 99 -11.19 0.35 -5.38
N GLY A 100 -11.10 -0.98 -5.35
CA GLY A 100 -11.31 -1.74 -4.12
C GLY A 100 -10.26 -1.48 -3.01
N ALA A 101 -9.01 -1.17 -3.39
CA ALA A 101 -8.00 -0.74 -2.43
C ALA A 101 -8.29 0.67 -1.91
N TYR A 102 -8.69 1.59 -2.80
CA TYR A 102 -9.04 2.96 -2.44
C TYR A 102 -10.20 3.01 -1.45
N GLU A 103 -11.27 2.27 -1.71
CA GLU A 103 -12.40 2.19 -0.77
C GLU A 103 -11.98 1.57 0.57
N SER A 104 -11.11 0.55 0.56
CA SER A 104 -10.60 -0.05 1.79
C SER A 104 -9.74 0.89 2.65
N PHE A 105 -9.06 1.86 2.04
CA PHE A 105 -8.23 2.85 2.76
C PHE A 105 -9.01 4.10 3.17
N LYS A 106 -10.16 4.33 2.55
CA LYS A 106 -11.05 5.44 2.85
C LYS A 106 -12.00 5.14 4.03
N ALA A 107 -12.33 3.87 4.23
CA ALA A 107 -13.20 3.37 5.30
C ALA A 107 -12.54 3.45 6.68
#